data_AF-A0A8C8GE87-F1
#
_entry.id   AF-A0A8C8GE87-F1
#
_cell.length_a   1.000
_cell.length_b   1.000
_cell.length_c   1.000
_cell.angle_alpha   90.00
_cell.angle_beta   90.00
_cell.angle_gamma   90.00
#
_symmetry.space_group_name_H-M   'P 1'
#
loop_
_entity.id
_entity.type
_entity.pdbx_description
1 polymer ?
#
loop_
_entity_poly.entity_id
_entity_poly.type
_entity_poly.pdbx_seq_one_letter_code
_entity_poly.pdbx_strand_id
1 'polypeptide(L)'
;MKSLFYSRFFILLPWVLIVIIMIDIDTKRTPVRSPVLGRAGGAQRHDRTRLPRANRSALPVIYAITPTYNRPVQKAELTRLANTFCQVPRFHWIVVEDSSVRTELVASFLSHSGMPYTHLNIFTPRRFKRTGMPRATEQRNTALSWLRSHRSRKDVGVVFFADDDNTYSLELFEEMRPTRGVSVWPVGLVSGRRYERPIVEKGKVVGWYTGWRPDRPFAIDMAGFAVNLQVVLGSPRALFKRRGSQPGMQESDFLKQITKVGDLEPKANNCTRLGAEGLTRGGVPPNPLQEHLVGQSWVALTHYHSWRCPTSAGSSEREMVGAVLMRASFITALDGFCDGKFLKSSGLTDLHVLK
;
A
#
# COMPACT_ATOMS: atom_id res chain seq x y z
N MET A 1 46.12 38.41 -19.60
CA MET A 1 46.06 37.01 -19.12
C MET A 1 45.97 36.93 -17.57
N LYS A 2 44.98 37.57 -16.93
CA LYS A 2 44.78 37.47 -15.47
C LYS A 2 43.35 37.10 -15.04
N SER A 3 42.40 36.95 -15.98
CA SER A 3 40.98 36.68 -15.65
C SER A 3 40.59 35.19 -15.68
N LEU A 4 41.29 34.36 -16.48
CA LEU A 4 40.96 32.93 -16.60
C LEU A 4 41.42 32.07 -15.41
N PHE A 5 42.41 32.53 -14.64
CA PHE A 5 42.89 31.81 -13.45
C PHE A 5 42.00 31.99 -12.23
N TYR A 6 41.39 33.17 -12.05
CA TYR A 6 40.50 33.42 -10.91
C TYR A 6 39.17 32.66 -11.03
N SER A 7 38.62 32.52 -12.24
CA SER A 7 37.34 31.81 -12.44
C SER A 7 37.42 30.30 -12.12
N ARG A 8 38.54 29.63 -12.44
CA ARG A 8 38.70 28.21 -12.14
C ARG A 8 39.00 27.93 -10.67
N PHE A 9 39.63 28.87 -9.97
CA PHE A 9 39.96 28.72 -8.55
C PHE A 9 38.72 28.79 -7.65
N PHE A 10 37.78 29.71 -7.94
CA PHE A 10 36.54 29.83 -7.17
C PHE A 10 35.51 28.72 -7.45
N ILE A 11 35.60 28.04 -8.61
CA ILE A 11 34.73 26.89 -8.92
C ILE A 11 35.19 25.63 -8.17
N LEU A 12 36.50 25.46 -7.95
CA LEU A 12 37.04 24.25 -7.31
C LEU A 12 37.06 24.31 -5.78
N LEU A 13 37.11 25.51 -5.20
CA LEU A 13 37.16 25.74 -3.76
C LEU A 13 36.00 25.08 -2.97
N PRO A 14 34.73 25.17 -3.41
CA PRO A 14 33.61 24.50 -2.74
C PRO A 14 33.75 22.96 -2.76
N TRP A 15 34.23 22.40 -3.87
CA TRP A 15 34.40 20.94 -4.02
C TRP A 15 35.54 20.41 -3.17
N VAL A 16 36.66 21.14 -3.09
CA VAL A 16 37.77 20.79 -2.20
C VAL A 16 37.34 20.85 -0.73
N LEU A 17 36.53 21.84 -0.35
CA LEU A 17 36.00 21.96 1.01
C LEU A 17 35.08 20.79 1.37
N ILE A 18 34.23 20.34 0.45
CA ILE A 18 33.35 19.16 0.63
C ILE A 18 34.18 17.88 0.84
N VAL A 19 35.26 17.69 0.08
CA VAL A 19 36.15 16.53 0.24
C VAL A 19 36.88 16.56 1.58
N ILE A 20 37.36 17.74 2.01
CA ILE A 20 37.99 17.90 3.33
C ILE A 20 36.99 17.61 4.46
N ILE A 21 35.74 18.08 4.35
CA ILE A 21 34.67 17.80 5.32
C ILE A 21 34.32 16.30 5.34
N MET A 22 34.24 15.64 4.18
CA MET A 22 34.02 14.19 4.13
C MET A 22 35.16 13.40 4.78
N ILE A 23 36.41 13.80 4.55
CA ILE A 23 37.58 13.16 5.16
C ILE A 23 37.61 13.38 6.69
N ASP A 24 37.27 14.58 7.18
CA ASP A 24 37.18 14.89 8.62
C ASP A 24 36.01 14.16 9.31
N ILE A 25 34.88 13.96 8.62
CA ILE A 25 33.75 13.15 9.12
C ILE A 25 34.14 11.67 9.24
N ASP A 26 34.94 11.15 8.31
CA ASP A 26 35.38 9.75 8.36
C ASP A 26 36.55 9.54 9.35
N THR A 27 37.44 10.52 9.53
CA THR A 27 38.51 10.44 10.55
C THR A 27 38.02 10.68 11.98
N LYS A 28 36.87 11.35 12.17
CA LYS A 28 36.23 11.51 13.50
C LYS A 28 35.41 10.30 13.97
N ARG A 29 35.31 9.22 13.17
CA ARG A 29 34.80 7.93 13.66
C ARG A 29 35.88 7.20 14.46
N THR A 30 36.13 7.66 15.68
CA THR A 30 36.86 6.87 16.67
C THR A 30 36.03 5.66 17.10
N PRO A 31 36.62 4.45 17.20
CA PRO A 31 35.92 3.30 17.73
C PRO A 31 35.85 3.44 19.25
N VAL A 32 34.65 3.70 19.78
CA VAL A 32 34.40 3.69 21.22
C VAL A 32 34.58 2.24 21.73
N ARG A 33 35.77 1.95 22.29
CA ARG A 33 36.01 0.78 23.14
C ARG A 33 35.42 1.08 24.53
N SER A 34 34.40 0.32 24.94
CA SER A 34 33.91 0.35 26.32
C SER A 34 34.87 -0.44 27.24
N PRO A 35 35.24 0.08 28.42
CA PRO A 35 35.95 -0.70 29.43
C PRO A 35 34.94 -1.50 30.27
N VAL A 36 35.29 -2.75 30.56
CA VAL A 36 34.62 -3.59 31.55
C VAL A 36 35.24 -3.31 32.91
N LEU A 37 34.45 -2.79 33.86
CA LEU A 37 34.57 -3.12 35.29
C LEU A 37 33.24 -2.80 36.00
N GLY A 38 32.74 -3.75 36.79
CA GLY A 38 31.35 -3.81 37.22
C GLY A 38 30.95 -2.92 38.40
N ARG A 39 29.63 -2.72 38.53
CA ARG A 39 28.92 -2.62 39.81
C ARG A 39 27.43 -2.87 39.60
N ALA A 40 26.85 -3.65 40.51
CA ALA A 40 25.45 -4.07 40.51
C ALA A 40 24.48 -2.88 40.63
N GLY A 41 23.39 -2.93 39.86
CA GLY A 41 22.24 -2.05 39.97
C GLY A 41 21.08 -2.66 39.17
N GLY A 42 20.08 -3.19 39.86
CA GLY A 42 18.94 -3.87 39.25
C GLY A 42 18.12 -2.93 38.38
N ALA A 43 18.07 -3.22 37.09
CA ALA A 43 17.07 -2.69 36.19
C ALA A 43 16.30 -3.89 35.62
N GLN A 44 15.03 -4.00 36.01
CA GLN A 44 14.10 -4.99 35.46
C GLN A 44 14.06 -4.83 33.94
N ARG A 45 14.68 -5.78 33.26
CA ARG A 45 14.54 -5.98 31.83
C ARG A 45 13.09 -6.43 31.63
N HIS A 46 12.24 -5.54 31.14
CA HIS A 46 10.96 -5.94 30.56
C HIS A 46 11.28 -6.88 29.40
N ASP A 47 11.23 -8.18 29.71
CA ASP A 47 11.21 -9.26 28.76
C ASP A 47 10.03 -8.97 27.83
N ARG A 48 10.34 -8.44 26.64
CA ARG A 48 9.42 -8.47 25.51
C ARG A 48 9.16 -9.94 25.28
N THR A 49 8.06 -10.41 25.86
CA THR A 49 7.55 -11.76 25.74
C THR A 49 7.54 -12.06 24.26
N ARG A 50 8.56 -12.80 23.82
CA ARG A 50 8.61 -13.39 22.50
C ARG A 50 7.39 -14.29 22.47
N LEU A 51 6.31 -13.83 21.83
CA LEU A 51 5.10 -14.60 21.66
C LEU A 51 5.56 -16.02 21.28
N PRO A 52 5.16 -17.05 22.04
CA PRO A 52 5.60 -18.41 21.76
C PRO A 52 5.31 -18.63 20.28
N ARG A 53 6.27 -19.22 19.56
CA ARG A 53 6.18 -19.54 18.13
C ARG A 53 4.95 -20.41 17.94
N ALA A 54 3.79 -19.75 17.85
CA ALA A 54 2.49 -20.36 17.73
C ALA A 54 2.61 -21.27 16.53
N ASN A 55 2.14 -22.50 16.66
CA ASN A 55 2.29 -23.53 15.66
C ASN A 55 1.83 -22.93 14.31
N ARG A 56 2.77 -22.47 13.48
CA ARG A 56 2.45 -21.53 12.40
C ARG A 56 1.46 -22.20 11.45
N SER A 57 1.50 -23.53 11.34
CA SER A 57 0.57 -24.39 10.61
C SER A 57 -0.91 -24.26 11.00
N ALA A 58 -1.22 -23.82 12.22
CA ALA A 58 -2.59 -23.67 12.72
C ALA A 58 -3.25 -22.34 12.32
N LEU A 59 -2.49 -21.37 11.79
CA LEU A 59 -3.05 -20.05 11.51
C LEU A 59 -3.96 -20.06 10.25
N PRO A 60 -5.07 -19.31 10.19
CA PRO A 60 -5.94 -19.23 8.99
C PRO A 60 -5.23 -18.73 7.72
N VAL A 61 -5.36 -19.35 6.55
CA VAL A 61 -4.70 -18.81 5.35
C VAL A 61 -5.34 -17.48 4.92
N ILE A 62 -4.54 -16.46 4.63
CA ILE A 62 -5.02 -15.22 4.00
C ILE A 62 -4.98 -15.39 2.48
N TYR A 63 -6.14 -15.39 1.84
CA TYR A 63 -6.29 -15.38 0.38
C TYR A 63 -6.45 -13.94 -0.10
N ALA A 64 -5.36 -13.31 -0.51
CA ALA A 64 -5.39 -11.96 -1.05
C ALA A 64 -5.69 -12.01 -2.55
N ILE A 65 -6.80 -11.40 -2.96
CA ILE A 65 -7.24 -11.29 -4.34
C ILE A 65 -6.76 -9.96 -4.88
N THR A 66 -5.84 -10.00 -5.84
CA THR A 66 -5.24 -8.81 -6.46
C THR A 66 -5.57 -8.78 -7.95
N PRO A 67 -6.58 -7.99 -8.37
CA PRO A 67 -6.77 -7.69 -9.76
C PRO A 67 -5.63 -6.80 -10.26
N THR A 68 -5.10 -7.09 -11.45
CA THR A 68 -4.04 -6.27 -12.07
C THR A 68 -4.28 -6.13 -13.56
N TYR A 69 -3.63 -5.16 -14.20
CA TYR A 69 -3.71 -4.95 -15.64
C TYR A 69 -2.45 -4.30 -16.18
N ASN A 70 -2.18 -4.52 -17.47
CA ASN A 70 -1.01 -3.97 -18.15
C ASN A 70 -1.03 -2.44 -18.18
N ARG A 71 0.01 -1.85 -17.59
CA ARG A 71 0.30 -0.41 -17.56
C ARG A 71 1.79 -0.21 -17.21
N PRO A 72 2.39 0.96 -17.50
CA PRO A 72 3.83 1.18 -17.28
C PRO A 72 4.32 0.84 -15.86
N VAL A 73 3.52 1.14 -14.83
CA VAL A 73 3.90 0.91 -13.43
C VAL A 73 3.57 -0.51 -12.92
N GLN A 74 2.90 -1.37 -13.71
CA GLN A 74 2.37 -2.67 -13.23
C GLN A 74 3.41 -3.50 -12.48
N LYS A 75 4.61 -3.68 -13.06
CA LYS A 75 5.67 -4.49 -12.44
C LYS A 75 6.15 -3.88 -11.13
N ALA A 76 6.27 -2.56 -11.04
CA ALA A 76 6.70 -1.87 -9.82
C ALA A 76 5.67 -2.04 -8.69
N GLU A 77 4.40 -1.90 -9.02
CA GLU A 77 3.26 -2.05 -8.10
C GLU A 77 3.17 -3.48 -7.55
N LEU A 78 3.28 -4.48 -8.44
CA LEU A 78 3.34 -5.89 -8.02
C LEU A 78 4.58 -6.18 -7.18
N THR A 79 5.73 -5.59 -7.51
CA THR A 79 6.98 -5.81 -6.76
C THR A 79 6.86 -5.34 -5.32
N ARG A 80 6.37 -4.11 -5.08
CA ARG A 80 6.21 -3.61 -3.71
C ARG A 80 5.18 -4.42 -2.92
N LEU A 81 4.10 -4.86 -3.55
CA LEU A 81 3.12 -5.72 -2.89
C LEU A 81 3.69 -7.09 -2.53
N ALA A 82 4.46 -7.71 -3.43
CA ALA A 82 5.15 -8.96 -3.13
C ALA A 82 6.09 -8.81 -1.93
N ASN A 83 6.84 -7.70 -1.87
CA ASN A 83 7.74 -7.39 -0.74
C ASN A 83 6.97 -7.19 0.58
N THR A 84 5.74 -6.69 0.56
CA THR A 84 4.88 -6.64 1.75
C THR A 84 4.34 -8.01 2.11
N PHE A 85 3.74 -8.72 1.14
CA PHE A 85 3.04 -9.98 1.38
C PHE A 85 3.99 -11.10 1.80
N CYS A 86 5.26 -11.08 1.38
CA CYS A 86 6.24 -12.09 1.78
C CYS A 86 6.59 -12.10 3.26
N GLN A 87 6.31 -11.00 3.95
CA GLN A 87 6.52 -10.88 5.39
C GLN A 87 5.35 -11.51 6.17
N VAL A 88 4.22 -11.78 5.50
CA VAL A 88 2.99 -12.28 6.12
C VAL A 88 3.00 -13.82 6.09
N PRO A 89 2.99 -14.51 7.25
CA PRO A 89 2.94 -15.96 7.26
C PRO A 89 1.59 -16.47 6.75
N ARG A 90 1.56 -17.67 6.16
CA ARG A 90 0.32 -18.34 5.72
C ARG A 90 -0.56 -17.45 4.86
N PHE A 91 0.05 -17.02 3.76
CA PHE A 91 -0.52 -16.15 2.76
C PHE A 91 -0.58 -16.89 1.42
N HIS A 92 -1.66 -16.70 0.69
CA HIS A 92 -1.84 -17.23 -0.67
C HIS A 92 -2.30 -16.10 -1.58
N TRP A 93 -1.47 -15.73 -2.53
CA TRP A 93 -1.71 -14.59 -3.40
C TRP A 93 -2.44 -14.99 -4.69
N ILE A 94 -3.67 -14.52 -4.88
CA ILE A 94 -4.46 -14.78 -6.10
C ILE A 94 -4.37 -13.55 -7.00
N VAL A 95 -3.51 -13.62 -8.01
CA VAL A 95 -3.33 -12.54 -8.99
C VAL A 95 -4.19 -12.82 -10.20
N VAL A 96 -5.05 -11.86 -10.55
CA VAL A 96 -5.99 -11.98 -11.67
C VAL A 96 -5.78 -10.86 -12.67
N GLU A 97 -5.24 -11.19 -13.83
CA GLU A 97 -4.97 -10.20 -14.88
C GLU A 97 -6.25 -9.83 -15.65
N ASP A 98 -6.46 -8.53 -15.90
CA ASP A 98 -7.38 -8.02 -16.92
C ASP A 98 -6.76 -8.19 -18.31
N SER A 99 -6.75 -9.44 -18.76
CA SER A 99 -6.15 -9.88 -20.02
C SER A 99 -6.85 -11.15 -20.53
N SER A 100 -6.85 -11.35 -21.85
CA SER A 100 -7.33 -12.59 -22.47
C SER A 100 -6.40 -13.78 -22.23
N VAL A 101 -5.15 -13.51 -21.87
CA VAL A 101 -4.11 -14.52 -21.57
C VAL A 101 -3.32 -14.13 -20.34
N ARG A 102 -2.71 -15.12 -19.66
CA ARG A 102 -1.67 -14.87 -18.67
C ARG A 102 -0.44 -14.30 -19.37
N THR A 103 -0.01 -13.10 -18.98
CA THR A 103 1.12 -12.44 -19.62
C THR A 103 2.45 -13.01 -19.13
N GLU A 104 3.46 -13.03 -20.00
CA GLU A 104 4.80 -13.49 -19.63
C GLU A 104 5.42 -12.64 -18.50
N LEU A 105 5.14 -11.33 -18.51
CA LEU A 105 5.60 -10.41 -17.46
C LEU A 105 5.12 -10.87 -16.09
N VAL A 106 3.83 -11.14 -15.93
CA VAL A 106 3.26 -11.52 -14.62
C VAL A 106 3.58 -12.97 -14.28
N ALA A 107 3.57 -13.88 -15.26
CA ALA A 107 3.95 -15.28 -15.05
C ALA A 107 5.39 -15.40 -14.52
N SER A 108 6.35 -14.76 -15.21
CA SER A 108 7.75 -14.70 -14.80
C SER A 108 7.92 -13.96 -13.47
N PHE A 109 7.22 -12.84 -13.26
CA PHE A 109 7.28 -12.13 -11.98
C PHE A 109 6.85 -13.04 -10.80
N LEU A 110 5.72 -13.74 -10.92
CA LEU A 110 5.20 -14.59 -9.87
C LEU A 110 6.09 -15.82 -9.63
N SER A 111 6.64 -16.44 -10.67
CA SER A 111 7.56 -17.58 -10.52
C SER A 111 8.82 -17.23 -9.74
N HIS A 112 9.29 -15.99 -9.84
CA HIS A 112 10.47 -15.50 -9.10
C HIS A 112 10.13 -14.85 -7.76
N SER A 113 8.85 -14.60 -7.47
CA SER A 113 8.43 -13.90 -6.25
C SER A 113 8.72 -14.67 -4.97
N GLY A 114 8.75 -16.02 -5.02
CA GLY A 114 8.87 -16.87 -3.83
C GLY A 114 7.59 -17.00 -2.99
N MET A 115 6.49 -16.37 -3.42
CA MET A 115 5.19 -16.41 -2.76
C MET A 115 4.38 -17.63 -3.18
N PRO A 116 3.56 -18.23 -2.29
CA PRO A 116 2.47 -19.11 -2.73
C PRO A 116 1.44 -18.30 -3.50
N TYR A 117 1.18 -18.66 -4.76
CA TYR A 117 0.27 -17.89 -5.61
C TYR A 117 -0.67 -18.76 -6.46
N THR A 118 -1.69 -18.10 -7.01
CA THR A 118 -2.48 -18.59 -8.14
C THR A 118 -2.59 -17.48 -9.17
N HIS A 119 -2.22 -17.80 -10.41
CA HIS A 119 -2.22 -16.86 -11.52
C HIS A 119 -3.41 -17.15 -12.43
N LEU A 120 -4.37 -16.24 -12.45
CA LEU A 120 -5.58 -16.29 -13.26
C LEU A 120 -5.63 -15.10 -14.23
N ASN A 121 -6.52 -15.16 -15.21
CA ASN A 121 -6.78 -14.04 -16.10
C ASN A 121 -8.25 -14.04 -16.55
N ILE A 122 -8.79 -12.85 -16.77
CA ILE A 122 -10.09 -12.64 -17.40
C ILE A 122 -10.12 -11.25 -18.03
N PHE A 123 -10.55 -11.17 -19.29
CA PHE A 123 -10.59 -9.90 -20.01
C PHE A 123 -11.83 -9.09 -19.65
N THR A 124 -11.66 -7.81 -19.32
CA THR A 124 -12.76 -6.85 -19.21
C THR A 124 -12.99 -6.16 -20.57
N PRO A 125 -14.19 -6.28 -21.17
CA PRO A 125 -14.54 -5.57 -22.40
C PRO A 125 -14.35 -4.04 -22.31
N ARG A 126 -13.84 -3.41 -23.38
CA ARG A 126 -13.55 -1.95 -23.43
C ARG A 126 -14.72 -1.05 -23.01
N ARG A 127 -15.96 -1.43 -23.34
CA ARG A 127 -17.18 -0.70 -22.93
C ARG A 127 -17.31 -0.51 -21.41
N PHE A 128 -16.66 -1.37 -20.62
CA PHE A 128 -16.69 -1.34 -19.15
C PHE A 128 -15.45 -0.68 -18.53
N LYS A 129 -14.52 -0.16 -19.34
CA LYS A 129 -13.30 0.56 -18.90
C LYS A 129 -13.44 2.09 -18.94
N ARG A 130 -14.66 2.62 -19.07
CA ARG A 130 -14.92 4.07 -19.11
C ARG A 130 -14.78 4.68 -17.71
N THR A 131 -14.43 5.96 -17.65
CA THR A 131 -14.37 6.73 -16.40
C THR A 131 -15.70 6.63 -15.63
N GLY A 132 -15.62 6.41 -14.32
CA GLY A 132 -16.78 6.23 -13.44
C GLY A 132 -17.40 4.81 -13.44
N MET A 133 -16.93 3.90 -14.31
CA MET A 133 -17.33 2.49 -14.26
C MET A 133 -16.52 1.72 -13.21
N PRO A 134 -17.13 0.74 -12.52
CA PRO A 134 -16.40 -0.13 -11.60
C PRO A 134 -15.36 -0.97 -12.36
N ARG A 135 -14.13 -0.91 -11.87
CA ARG A 135 -12.98 -1.69 -12.35
C ARG A 135 -12.89 -3.01 -11.60
N ALA A 136 -12.13 -3.96 -12.17
CA ALA A 136 -11.77 -5.23 -11.52
C ALA A 136 -12.92 -6.21 -11.17
N THR A 137 -14.17 -5.94 -11.58
CA THR A 137 -15.35 -6.76 -11.23
C THR A 137 -15.19 -8.23 -11.63
N GLU A 138 -14.85 -8.50 -12.89
CA GLU A 138 -14.69 -9.84 -13.46
C GLU A 138 -13.52 -10.56 -12.79
N GLN A 139 -12.44 -9.83 -12.52
CA GLN A 139 -11.22 -10.36 -11.92
C GLN A 139 -11.50 -10.84 -10.50
N ARG A 140 -12.15 -10.02 -9.67
CA ARG A 140 -12.56 -10.42 -8.32
C ARG A 140 -13.54 -11.60 -8.34
N ASN A 141 -14.52 -11.59 -9.24
CA ASN A 141 -15.47 -12.71 -9.39
C ASN A 141 -14.81 -14.01 -9.88
N THR A 142 -13.78 -13.92 -10.72
CA THR A 142 -12.99 -15.07 -11.19
C THR A 142 -12.21 -15.69 -10.03
N ALA A 143 -11.59 -14.88 -9.18
CA ALA A 143 -10.94 -15.36 -7.97
C ALA A 143 -11.93 -16.00 -6.97
N LEU A 144 -13.11 -15.41 -6.77
CA LEU A 144 -14.17 -16.01 -5.95
C LEU A 144 -14.62 -17.37 -6.49
N SER A 145 -14.74 -17.50 -7.81
CA SER A 145 -15.10 -18.77 -8.47
C SER A 145 -14.00 -19.81 -8.32
N TRP A 146 -12.73 -19.40 -8.43
CA TRP A 146 -11.58 -20.27 -8.15
C TRP A 146 -11.56 -20.76 -6.70
N LEU A 147 -11.77 -19.86 -5.72
CA LEU A 147 -11.85 -20.24 -4.31
C LEU A 147 -12.95 -21.26 -4.05
N ARG A 148 -14.14 -21.07 -4.63
CA ARG A 148 -15.29 -21.97 -4.49
C ARG A 148 -15.07 -23.35 -5.11
N SER A 149 -14.18 -23.46 -6.10
CA SER A 149 -13.87 -24.73 -6.78
C SER A 149 -12.66 -25.45 -6.18
N HIS A 150 -11.77 -24.74 -5.49
CA HIS A 150 -10.49 -25.27 -5.02
C HIS A 150 -10.37 -25.33 -3.50
N ARG A 151 -11.33 -24.78 -2.76
CA ARG A 151 -11.38 -24.81 -1.29
C ARG A 151 -12.67 -25.45 -0.80
N SER A 152 -12.55 -26.01 0.39
CA SER A 152 -13.58 -26.80 1.05
C SER A 152 -13.89 -26.24 2.44
N ARG A 153 -14.93 -26.77 3.08
CA ARG A 153 -15.26 -26.41 4.47
C ARG A 153 -14.19 -26.79 5.50
N LYS A 154 -13.22 -27.62 5.12
CA LYS A 154 -12.07 -27.98 5.96
C LYS A 154 -10.98 -26.91 5.94
N ASP A 155 -10.95 -26.05 4.93
CA ASP A 155 -9.96 -25.00 4.80
C ASP A 155 -10.32 -23.81 5.69
N VAL A 156 -9.41 -23.45 6.60
CA VAL A 156 -9.57 -22.27 7.46
C VAL A 156 -8.82 -21.09 6.84
N GLY A 157 -9.54 -19.99 6.58
CA GLY A 157 -8.93 -18.82 5.98
C GLY A 157 -9.83 -17.60 5.90
N VAL A 158 -9.25 -16.50 5.42
CA VAL A 158 -9.89 -15.21 5.20
C VAL A 158 -9.58 -14.74 3.79
N VAL A 159 -10.56 -14.14 3.13
CA VAL A 159 -10.47 -13.58 1.79
C VAL A 159 -10.38 -12.06 1.90
N PHE A 160 -9.35 -11.48 1.30
CA PHE A 160 -9.09 -10.04 1.30
C PHE A 160 -8.95 -9.53 -0.13
N PHE A 161 -9.58 -8.41 -0.47
CA PHE A 161 -9.50 -7.81 -1.80
C PHE A 161 -8.44 -6.70 -1.79
N ALA A 162 -7.27 -7.01 -2.34
CA ALA A 162 -6.09 -6.15 -2.29
C ALA A 162 -5.75 -5.61 -3.69
N ASP A 163 -6.29 -4.45 -4.05
CA ASP A 163 -5.96 -3.77 -5.31
C ASP A 163 -4.45 -3.47 -5.41
N ASP A 164 -3.93 -3.53 -6.64
CA ASP A 164 -2.48 -3.60 -6.85
C ASP A 164 -1.74 -2.28 -6.58
N ASP A 165 -2.45 -1.17 -6.42
CA ASP A 165 -1.90 0.17 -6.17
C ASP A 165 -2.11 0.70 -4.74
N ASN A 166 -2.65 -0.11 -3.83
CA ASN A 166 -2.82 0.29 -2.41
C ASN A 166 -1.59 -0.02 -1.54
N THR A 167 -1.53 0.59 -0.36
CA THR A 167 -0.48 0.34 0.65
C THR A 167 -1.08 -0.34 1.87
N TYR A 168 -0.37 -1.36 2.39
CA TYR A 168 -0.85 -2.21 3.47
C TYR A 168 0.17 -2.32 4.60
N SER A 169 -0.26 -2.08 5.84
CA SER A 169 0.56 -2.35 7.01
C SER A 169 0.60 -3.85 7.32
N LEU A 170 1.69 -4.33 7.92
CA LEU A 170 1.77 -5.74 8.33
C LEU A 170 0.75 -6.08 9.43
N GLU A 171 0.44 -5.10 10.28
CA GLU A 171 -0.52 -5.21 11.38
C GLU A 171 -1.94 -5.53 10.87
N LEU A 172 -2.31 -5.00 9.69
CA LEU A 172 -3.61 -5.27 9.09
C LEU A 172 -3.85 -6.77 8.86
N PHE A 173 -2.82 -7.50 8.45
CA PHE A 173 -2.94 -8.93 8.18
C PHE A 173 -3.19 -9.75 9.45
N GLU A 174 -2.66 -9.30 10.59
CA GLU A 174 -2.95 -9.92 11.89
C GLU A 174 -4.36 -9.58 12.38
N GLU A 175 -4.83 -8.35 12.14
CA GLU A 175 -6.20 -7.90 12.48
C GLU A 175 -7.30 -8.66 11.71
N MET A 176 -7.08 -8.96 10.43
CA MET A 176 -8.06 -9.68 9.60
C MET A 176 -8.05 -11.20 9.81
N ARG A 177 -6.95 -11.77 10.29
CA ARG A 177 -6.78 -13.22 10.46
C ARG A 177 -7.87 -13.88 11.32
N PRO A 178 -8.33 -13.33 12.46
CA PRO A 178 -9.37 -13.92 13.30
C PRO A 178 -10.81 -13.57 12.85
N THR A 179 -11.05 -13.20 11.60
CA THR A 179 -12.40 -12.89 11.08
C THR A 179 -13.30 -14.12 11.10
N ARG A 180 -14.50 -14.00 11.68
CA ARG A 180 -15.51 -15.08 11.76
C ARG A 180 -16.58 -14.95 10.68
N GLY A 181 -17.02 -13.74 10.40
CA GLY A 181 -17.97 -13.37 9.36
C GLY A 181 -17.35 -12.40 8.37
N VAL A 182 -17.56 -11.11 8.62
CA VAL A 182 -16.97 -10.00 7.84
C VAL A 182 -16.37 -8.99 8.80
N SER A 183 -15.07 -8.73 8.65
CA SER A 183 -14.34 -7.74 9.42
C SER A 183 -14.20 -6.43 8.67
N VAL A 184 -14.21 -5.31 9.37
CA VAL A 184 -14.07 -3.96 8.77
C VAL A 184 -13.09 -3.08 9.54
N TRP A 185 -12.45 -2.15 8.83
CA TRP A 185 -11.49 -1.19 9.38
C TRP A 185 -11.45 0.12 8.57
N PRO A 186 -10.83 1.18 9.11
CA PRO A 186 -10.59 2.43 8.41
C PRO A 186 -9.63 2.29 7.22
N VAL A 187 -9.87 3.08 6.17
CA VAL A 187 -9.03 3.18 4.98
C VAL A 187 -8.59 4.64 4.82
N GLY A 188 -7.28 4.86 4.69
CA GLY A 188 -6.69 6.18 4.46
C GLY A 188 -6.77 6.62 3.00
N LEU A 189 -6.71 7.94 2.78
CA LEU A 189 -6.55 8.61 1.48
C LEU A 189 -7.59 8.24 0.41
N VAL A 190 -8.80 7.85 0.81
CA VAL A 190 -9.88 7.41 -0.08
C VAL A 190 -10.98 8.47 -0.24
N SER A 191 -11.65 8.48 -1.40
CA SER A 191 -12.81 9.35 -1.70
C SER A 191 -12.58 10.85 -1.47
N GLY A 192 -11.35 11.35 -1.66
CA GLY A 192 -11.00 12.76 -1.43
C GLY A 192 -10.94 13.17 0.05
N ARG A 193 -10.89 12.19 0.97
CA ARG A 193 -10.71 12.42 2.42
C ARG A 193 -9.39 11.84 2.91
N ARG A 194 -8.97 12.32 4.09
CA ARG A 194 -7.82 11.73 4.82
C ARG A 194 -8.05 10.26 5.15
N TYR A 195 -9.28 9.90 5.50
CA TYR A 195 -9.70 8.54 5.73
C TYR A 195 -11.22 8.42 5.64
N GLU A 196 -11.69 7.20 5.42
CA GLU A 196 -13.06 6.76 5.67
C GLU A 196 -13.05 5.64 6.70
N ARG A 197 -14.09 5.56 7.54
CA ARG A 197 -14.13 4.54 8.59
C ARG A 197 -15.55 4.10 8.96
N PRO A 198 -15.73 2.87 9.45
CA PRO A 198 -16.90 2.50 10.23
C PRO A 198 -17.03 3.40 11.48
N ILE A 199 -18.25 3.78 11.82
CA ILE A 199 -18.59 4.39 13.11
C ILE A 199 -18.99 3.26 14.04
N VAL A 200 -18.28 3.13 15.17
CA VAL A 200 -18.42 2.01 16.11
C VAL A 200 -18.90 2.53 17.44
N GLU A 201 -19.99 1.95 17.95
CA GLU A 201 -20.51 2.19 19.29
C GLU A 201 -20.71 0.85 20.01
N LYS A 202 -20.24 0.74 21.25
CA LYS A 202 -20.35 -0.49 22.08
C LYS A 202 -19.87 -1.76 21.33
N GLY A 203 -18.81 -1.63 20.53
CA GLY A 203 -18.23 -2.74 19.75
C GLY A 203 -19.03 -3.14 18.50
N LYS A 204 -20.02 -2.35 18.08
CA LYS A 204 -20.86 -2.60 16.91
C LYS A 204 -20.80 -1.45 15.92
N VAL A 205 -20.83 -1.77 14.63
CA VAL A 205 -20.91 -0.76 13.58
C VAL A 205 -22.32 -0.19 13.55
N VAL A 206 -22.44 1.13 13.69
CA VAL A 206 -23.72 1.86 13.68
C VAL A 206 -23.87 2.79 12.49
N GLY A 207 -22.78 3.05 11.76
CA GLY A 207 -22.79 3.93 10.61
C GLY A 207 -21.43 4.05 9.95
N TRP A 208 -21.28 5.06 9.09
CA TRP A 208 -20.09 5.26 8.26
C TRP A 208 -19.65 6.72 8.28
N TYR A 209 -18.35 6.95 8.47
CA TYR A 209 -17.72 8.22 8.19
C TYR A 209 -17.15 8.17 6.76
N THR A 210 -17.88 8.76 5.81
CA THR A 210 -17.54 8.78 4.38
C THR A 210 -17.87 10.13 3.76
N GLY A 211 -17.12 10.52 2.74
CA GLY A 211 -17.41 11.73 1.95
C GLY A 211 -18.33 11.52 0.77
N TRP A 212 -18.54 10.27 0.39
CA TRP A 212 -19.08 9.94 -0.91
C TRP A 212 -20.14 8.85 -0.76
N ARG A 213 -21.38 9.21 -1.15
CA ARG A 213 -22.57 8.37 -1.05
C ARG A 213 -22.72 7.74 0.35
N PRO A 214 -23.02 8.54 1.40
CA PRO A 214 -23.25 8.03 2.75
C PRO A 214 -24.54 7.20 2.86
N ASP A 215 -25.44 7.29 1.88
CA ASP A 215 -26.66 6.50 1.74
C ASP A 215 -26.40 5.01 1.44
N ARG A 216 -25.16 4.65 1.11
CA ARG A 216 -24.78 3.27 0.84
C ARG A 216 -24.93 2.41 2.10
N PRO A 217 -25.59 1.24 2.01
CA PRO A 217 -25.74 0.39 3.19
C PRO A 217 -24.40 -0.10 3.77
N PHE A 218 -23.40 -0.30 2.92
CA PHE A 218 -22.01 -0.47 3.31
C PHE A 218 -21.17 0.62 2.64
N ALA A 219 -21.04 1.78 3.29
CA ALA A 219 -20.27 2.89 2.78
C ALA A 219 -18.78 2.74 3.17
N ILE A 220 -18.15 1.75 2.56
CA ILE A 220 -16.75 1.37 2.77
C ILE A 220 -16.05 1.14 1.43
N ASP A 221 -14.73 1.30 1.41
CA ASP A 221 -13.88 0.96 0.27
C ASP A 221 -13.57 -0.55 0.21
N MET A 222 -13.19 -1.03 -0.98
CA MET A 222 -12.79 -2.42 -1.22
C MET A 222 -11.66 -2.90 -0.28
N ALA A 223 -10.70 -2.04 0.05
CA ALA A 223 -9.59 -2.36 0.94
C ALA A 223 -9.98 -2.33 2.43
N GLY A 224 -11.20 -1.94 2.77
CA GLY A 224 -11.67 -1.73 4.14
C GLY A 224 -12.27 -2.95 4.82
N PHE A 225 -12.36 -4.09 4.14
CA PHE A 225 -12.98 -5.28 4.70
C PHE A 225 -12.30 -6.58 4.28
N ALA A 226 -12.53 -7.62 5.06
CA ALA A 226 -12.21 -9.00 4.70
C ALA A 226 -13.34 -9.96 5.12
N VAL A 227 -13.40 -11.10 4.46
CA VAL A 227 -14.51 -12.05 4.58
C VAL A 227 -13.96 -13.41 4.97
N ASN A 228 -14.54 -14.06 5.97
CA ASN A 228 -14.21 -15.42 6.31
C ASN A 228 -14.44 -16.36 5.10
N LEU A 229 -13.49 -17.25 4.81
CA LEU A 229 -13.58 -18.17 3.67
C LEU A 229 -14.87 -19.00 3.70
N GLN A 230 -15.33 -19.42 4.88
CA GLN A 230 -16.56 -20.20 5.03
C GLN A 230 -17.81 -19.40 4.64
N VAL A 231 -17.83 -18.08 4.84
CA VAL A 231 -18.91 -17.20 4.34
C VAL A 231 -18.89 -17.16 2.81
N VAL A 232 -17.71 -17.07 2.19
CA VAL A 232 -17.55 -17.08 0.73
C VAL A 232 -18.00 -18.40 0.11
N LEU A 233 -17.63 -19.53 0.73
CA LEU A 233 -18.02 -20.88 0.30
C LEU A 233 -19.50 -21.17 0.57
N GLY A 234 -20.04 -20.68 1.69
CA GLY A 234 -21.45 -20.80 2.06
C GLY A 234 -22.40 -19.95 1.22
N SER A 235 -21.87 -18.94 0.51
CA SER A 235 -22.64 -18.01 -0.31
C SER A 235 -22.25 -18.12 -1.79
N PRO A 236 -22.52 -19.24 -2.49
CA PRO A 236 -22.00 -19.51 -3.84
C PRO A 236 -22.49 -18.53 -4.90
N ARG A 237 -23.64 -17.88 -4.67
CA ARG A 237 -24.23 -16.88 -5.58
C ARG A 237 -23.76 -15.46 -5.32
N ALA A 238 -23.05 -15.20 -4.22
CA ALA A 238 -22.58 -13.86 -3.89
C ALA A 238 -21.45 -13.42 -4.82
N LEU A 239 -21.69 -12.40 -5.64
CA LEU A 239 -20.73 -11.87 -6.60
C LEU A 239 -20.78 -10.34 -6.61
N PHE A 240 -19.68 -9.71 -7.03
CA PHE A 240 -19.68 -8.29 -7.34
C PHE A 240 -20.51 -8.05 -8.59
N LYS A 241 -21.50 -7.16 -8.49
CA LYS A 241 -22.39 -6.84 -9.59
C LYS A 241 -21.72 -5.84 -10.54
N ARG A 242 -21.80 -6.13 -11.84
CA ARG A 242 -21.46 -5.18 -12.90
C ARG A 242 -22.69 -4.45 -13.40
N ARG A 243 -23.70 -5.20 -13.85
CA ARG A 243 -24.97 -4.63 -14.34
C ARG A 243 -25.86 -4.25 -13.16
N GLY A 244 -26.45 -3.06 -13.20
CA GLY A 244 -27.34 -2.56 -12.16
C GLY A 244 -26.64 -2.01 -10.92
N SER A 245 -25.33 -2.19 -10.76
CA SER A 245 -24.57 -1.50 -9.72
C SER A 245 -24.40 -0.05 -10.14
N GLN A 246 -24.86 0.88 -9.31
CA GLN A 246 -24.49 2.28 -9.47
C GLN A 246 -22.98 2.44 -9.23
N PRO A 247 -22.33 3.51 -9.75
CA PRO A 247 -20.96 3.83 -9.37
C PRO A 247 -20.80 3.77 -7.85
N GLY A 248 -19.71 3.14 -7.39
CA GLY A 248 -19.32 2.85 -5.99
C GLY A 248 -20.35 2.15 -5.09
N MET A 249 -21.33 1.45 -5.67
CA MET A 249 -22.18 0.48 -4.98
C MET A 249 -21.59 -0.94 -4.96
N GLN A 250 -20.43 -1.16 -5.57
CA GLN A 250 -19.91 -2.50 -5.82
C GLN A 250 -19.66 -3.29 -4.52
N GLU A 251 -19.05 -2.65 -3.53
CA GLU A 251 -18.80 -3.19 -2.20
C GLU A 251 -20.12 -3.50 -1.49
N SER A 252 -21.04 -2.53 -1.50
CA SER A 252 -22.37 -2.66 -0.91
C SER A 252 -23.19 -3.80 -1.52
N ASP A 253 -23.21 -3.91 -2.85
CA ASP A 253 -23.97 -4.93 -3.55
C ASP A 253 -23.44 -6.34 -3.23
N PHE A 254 -22.13 -6.48 -3.05
CA PHE A 254 -21.52 -7.74 -2.60
C PHE A 254 -21.82 -8.03 -1.12
N LEU A 255 -21.54 -7.08 -0.22
CA LEU A 255 -21.66 -7.27 1.24
C LEU A 255 -23.10 -7.57 1.68
N LYS A 256 -24.11 -6.93 1.07
CA LYS A 256 -25.53 -7.21 1.33
C LYS A 256 -25.93 -8.67 1.10
N GLN A 257 -25.20 -9.39 0.24
CA GLN A 257 -25.50 -10.80 -0.06
C GLN A 257 -24.93 -11.75 1.00
N ILE A 258 -24.02 -11.29 1.86
CA ILE A 258 -23.26 -12.15 2.78
C ILE A 258 -23.31 -11.72 4.25
N THR A 259 -23.70 -10.49 4.56
CA THR A 259 -23.73 -9.97 5.94
C THR A 259 -24.72 -8.80 6.10
N LYS A 260 -24.90 -8.36 7.35
CA LYS A 260 -25.62 -7.14 7.75
C LYS A 260 -24.68 -6.22 8.53
N VAL A 261 -24.99 -4.93 8.58
CA VAL A 261 -24.16 -3.93 9.29
C VAL A 261 -23.94 -4.30 10.76
N GLY A 262 -24.98 -4.76 11.46
CA GLY A 262 -24.89 -5.18 12.87
C GLY A 262 -24.05 -6.44 13.13
N ASP A 263 -23.76 -7.21 12.08
CA ASP A 263 -22.96 -8.45 12.13
C ASP A 263 -21.49 -8.22 11.77
N LEU A 264 -21.12 -6.99 11.38
CA LEU A 264 -19.75 -6.62 11.08
C LEU A 264 -18.87 -6.66 12.33
N GLU A 265 -17.64 -7.15 12.17
CA GLU A 265 -16.62 -7.20 13.20
C GLU A 265 -15.67 -5.99 13.06
N PRO A 266 -15.80 -4.94 13.90
CA PRO A 266 -14.87 -3.83 13.84
C PRO A 266 -13.46 -4.28 14.31
N LYS A 267 -12.45 -4.02 13.48
CA LYS A 267 -11.03 -4.27 13.78
C LYS A 267 -10.28 -2.95 13.97
N ALA A 268 -8.96 -3.00 14.08
CA ALA A 268 -8.08 -1.84 14.16
C ALA A 268 -8.47 -0.90 15.33
N ASN A 269 -8.58 -1.50 16.53
CA ASN A 269 -8.99 -0.84 17.77
C ASN A 269 -10.33 -0.09 17.64
N ASN A 270 -11.42 -0.81 17.37
CA ASN A 270 -12.75 -0.23 17.13
C ASN A 270 -12.76 0.83 16.03
N CYS A 271 -12.02 0.57 14.94
CA CYS A 271 -11.91 1.43 13.78
C CYS A 271 -11.35 2.84 14.10
N THR A 272 -10.37 2.91 15.00
CA THR A 272 -9.66 4.15 15.34
C THR A 272 -8.24 4.23 14.75
N ARG A 273 -7.69 3.11 14.26
CA ARG A 273 -6.39 3.07 13.56
C ARG A 273 -6.57 2.74 12.07
N LEU A 274 -5.71 3.30 11.22
CA LEU A 274 -5.66 2.96 9.78
C LEU A 274 -4.95 1.62 9.58
N GLY A 275 -5.49 0.78 8.70
CA GLY A 275 -4.86 -0.51 8.32
C GLY A 275 -4.45 -0.59 6.85
N ALA A 276 -5.15 0.12 5.98
CA ALA A 276 -4.87 0.23 4.56
C ALA A 276 -4.96 1.68 4.10
N GLU A 277 -4.23 2.03 3.06
CA GLU A 277 -4.28 3.34 2.41
C GLU A 277 -4.52 3.16 0.91
N GLY A 278 -5.51 3.89 0.38
CA GLY A 278 -5.81 3.93 -1.04
C GLY A 278 -5.05 5.06 -1.74
N LEU A 279 -4.36 4.77 -2.84
CA LEU A 279 -3.75 5.82 -3.64
C LEU A 279 -4.80 6.44 -4.57
N THR A 280 -5.24 7.67 -4.29
CA THR A 280 -6.09 8.40 -5.23
C THR A 280 -5.28 8.77 -6.46
N ARG A 281 -5.55 8.10 -7.59
CA ARG A 281 -5.00 8.51 -8.89
C ARG A 281 -5.60 9.86 -9.28
N GLY A 282 -4.86 10.95 -9.02
CA GLY A 282 -5.12 12.29 -9.58
C GLY A 282 -5.66 13.35 -8.62
N GLY A 283 -5.29 13.36 -7.34
CA GLY A 283 -5.65 14.43 -6.40
C GLY A 283 -4.44 15.27 -5.95
N VAL A 284 -4.63 16.59 -5.89
CA VAL A 284 -3.67 17.60 -5.37
C VAL A 284 -3.07 17.14 -4.02
N PRO A 285 -1.74 17.32 -3.79
CA PRO A 285 -1.14 16.97 -2.52
C PRO A 285 -1.78 17.76 -1.36
N PRO A 286 -1.91 17.15 -0.17
CA PRO A 286 -2.41 17.85 1.01
C PRO A 286 -1.52 19.06 1.37
N ASN A 287 -2.15 20.10 1.92
CA ASN A 287 -1.56 21.39 2.27
C ASN A 287 -0.46 21.23 3.36
N PRO A 288 0.58 22.08 3.45
CA PRO A 288 1.74 21.87 4.34
C PRO A 288 1.41 21.78 5.84
N LEU A 289 0.30 22.38 6.29
CA LEU A 289 -0.19 22.27 7.67
C LEU A 289 -0.80 20.88 8.01
N GLN A 290 -0.93 19.97 7.03
CA GLN A 290 -1.45 18.61 7.19
C GLN A 290 -0.36 17.56 7.46
N GLU A 291 0.92 17.94 7.48
CA GLU A 291 2.05 17.03 7.74
C GLU A 291 2.13 16.51 9.19
N HIS A 292 1.52 17.21 10.17
CA HIS A 292 1.79 16.93 11.58
C HIS A 292 1.20 15.61 12.12
N LEU A 293 0.28 14.96 11.39
CA LEU A 293 -0.25 13.62 11.73
C LEU A 293 0.17 12.53 10.74
N VAL A 294 0.73 12.91 9.58
CA VAL A 294 1.28 12.00 8.56
C VAL A 294 2.78 11.78 8.82
N GLY A 295 3.46 12.74 9.44
CA GLY A 295 4.90 12.75 9.69
C GLY A 295 5.42 11.84 10.81
N GLN A 296 4.59 10.99 11.44
CA GLN A 296 5.09 9.97 12.38
C GLN A 296 5.36 8.60 11.72
N SER A 297 5.10 8.45 10.42
CA SER A 297 5.45 7.26 9.64
C SER A 297 6.33 7.66 8.44
N TRP A 298 7.63 7.69 8.75
CA TRP A 298 8.78 8.17 7.99
C TRP A 298 8.83 8.06 6.46
N VAL A 299 9.56 9.04 5.91
CA VAL A 299 10.29 9.08 4.64
C VAL A 299 10.91 7.71 4.28
N ALA A 300 10.41 7.08 3.22
CA ALA A 300 11.06 5.94 2.61
C ALA A 300 12.08 6.43 1.55
N LEU A 301 13.34 6.56 1.95
CA LEU A 301 14.46 6.52 1.00
C LEU A 301 14.52 5.10 0.42
N THR A 302 13.97 4.89 -0.77
CA THR A 302 14.07 3.60 -1.48
C THR A 302 15.51 3.35 -1.94
N HIS A 303 16.28 2.64 -1.13
CA HIS A 303 17.40 1.84 -1.61
C HIS A 303 16.85 0.47 -2.03
N TYR A 304 16.90 0.17 -3.33
CA TYR A 304 16.48 -1.12 -3.88
C TYR A 304 17.55 -2.17 -3.55
N HIS A 305 17.32 -2.94 -2.50
CA HIS A 305 17.92 -4.27 -2.36
C HIS A 305 16.94 -5.31 -2.90
N SER A 306 17.44 -6.27 -3.68
CA SER A 306 16.69 -7.46 -4.09
C SER A 306 16.41 -8.33 -2.86
N TRP A 307 15.34 -8.05 -2.13
CA TRP A 307 14.87 -8.91 -1.04
C TRP A 307 14.15 -10.12 -1.64
N ARG A 308 14.76 -11.30 -1.55
CA ARG A 308 14.05 -12.57 -1.80
C ARG A 308 13.25 -12.95 -0.56
N CYS A 309 12.05 -13.50 -0.76
CA CYS A 309 11.27 -14.10 0.33
C CYS A 309 12.16 -15.08 1.12
N PRO A 310 12.08 -15.10 2.46
CA PRO A 310 12.72 -16.16 3.24
C PRO A 310 12.11 -17.50 2.81
N THR A 311 12.83 -18.26 1.99
CA THR A 311 12.44 -19.63 1.64
C THR A 311 12.85 -20.54 2.79
N SER A 312 12.07 -21.60 3.03
CA SER A 312 12.34 -22.57 4.08
C SER A 312 13.49 -23.54 3.76
N ALA A 313 14.33 -23.23 2.77
CA ALA A 313 15.43 -24.09 2.33
C ALA A 313 16.69 -23.24 2.12
N GLY A 314 17.74 -23.55 2.88
CA GLY A 314 19.03 -22.89 2.77
C GLY A 314 19.67 -23.14 1.41
N SER A 315 20.00 -22.08 0.68
CA SER A 315 20.98 -22.13 -0.41
C SER A 315 21.59 -20.74 -0.62
N SER A 316 22.90 -20.75 -0.83
CA SER A 316 23.87 -19.66 -0.77
C SER A 316 23.57 -18.42 -1.63
N GLU A 317 23.87 -17.26 -1.04
CA GLU A 317 23.80 -15.91 -1.60
C GLU A 317 24.77 -15.66 -2.77
N ARG A 318 24.28 -15.04 -3.84
CA ARG A 318 25.07 -14.16 -4.72
C ARG A 318 24.22 -12.94 -5.06
N GLU A 319 24.63 -11.78 -4.56
CA GLU A 319 24.00 -10.49 -4.86
C GLU A 319 24.32 -10.07 -6.31
N MET A 320 23.31 -9.57 -7.01
CA MET A 320 23.48 -8.87 -8.29
C MET A 320 22.75 -7.53 -8.15
N VAL A 321 23.52 -6.43 -8.09
CA VAL A 321 23.00 -5.06 -7.94
C VAL A 321 22.80 -4.46 -9.33
N GLY A 322 21.58 -4.04 -9.65
CA GLY A 322 21.26 -3.26 -10.85
C GLY A 322 20.47 -2.01 -10.46
N ALA A 323 21.01 -0.83 -10.77
CA ALA A 323 20.37 0.45 -10.50
C ALA A 323 19.53 0.90 -11.71
N VAL A 324 18.28 1.32 -11.46
CA VAL A 324 17.43 2.02 -12.43
C VAL A 324 17.17 3.43 -11.87
N LEU A 325 17.71 4.46 -12.51
CA LEU A 325 17.41 5.86 -12.18
C LEU A 325 16.00 6.23 -12.69
N MET A 326 15.08 6.55 -11.77
CA MET A 326 13.91 7.38 -12.08
C MET A 326 14.18 8.81 -11.63
N ARG A 327 14.08 9.78 -12.55
CA ARG A 327 14.13 11.22 -12.26
C ARG A 327 12.91 11.61 -11.44
N ALA A 328 13.11 11.96 -10.17
CA ALA A 328 12.19 12.80 -9.43
C ALA A 328 12.63 14.26 -9.62
N SER A 329 11.83 15.06 -10.31
CA SER A 329 12.05 16.51 -10.38
C SER A 329 11.59 17.14 -9.07
N PHE A 330 12.53 17.53 -8.21
CA PHE A 330 12.30 18.43 -7.09
C PHE A 330 12.56 19.87 -7.55
N ILE A 331 11.54 20.73 -7.48
CA ILE A 331 11.70 22.19 -7.45
C ILE A 331 11.83 22.54 -5.96
N THR A 332 13.04 22.82 -5.51
CA THR A 332 13.30 23.47 -4.22
C THR A 332 13.11 24.96 -4.39
N ALA A 333 12.05 25.50 -3.76
CA ALA A 333 11.96 26.93 -3.49
C ALA A 333 12.97 27.26 -2.38
N LEU A 334 13.95 28.09 -2.71
CA LEU A 334 14.81 28.76 -1.74
C LEU A 334 14.10 30.06 -1.33
N ASP A 335 13.64 30.12 -0.08
CA ASP A 335 13.30 31.38 0.58
C ASP A 335 14.60 32.16 0.86
N GLY A 336 14.74 33.31 0.20
CA GLY A 336 15.77 34.32 0.46
C GLY A 336 15.10 35.67 0.61
N PHE A 337 15.01 36.13 1.86
CA PHE A 337 14.61 37.47 2.26
C PHE A 337 15.50 38.53 1.58
N CYS A 338 14.89 39.53 0.90
CA CYS A 338 15.13 40.97 1.09
C CYS A 338 14.59 41.82 -0.07
N ASP A 339 13.97 42.94 0.33
CA ASP A 339 13.77 44.20 -0.38
C ASP A 339 12.79 44.30 -1.57
N GLY A 340 11.66 44.97 -1.27
CA GLY A 340 11.42 46.26 -1.90
C GLY A 340 10.31 46.34 -2.95
N LYS A 341 9.27 47.10 -2.56
CA LYS A 341 8.37 47.90 -3.42
C LYS A 341 7.28 47.17 -4.20
N PHE A 342 6.09 47.25 -3.59
CA PHE A 342 4.80 47.38 -4.29
C PHE A 342 4.87 48.45 -5.39
N LEU A 343 4.45 48.08 -6.61
CA LEU A 343 3.85 49.00 -7.57
C LEU A 343 2.71 48.27 -8.31
N LYS A 344 1.51 48.81 -8.13
CA LYS A 344 0.27 48.51 -8.87
C LYS A 344 0.35 49.09 -10.29
N SER A 345 -0.08 48.31 -11.29
CA SER A 345 -0.90 48.74 -12.45
C SER A 345 -1.38 47.44 -13.13
N SER A 346 -2.65 47.08 -13.36
CA SER A 346 -3.81 47.68 -14.05
C SER A 346 -3.61 47.94 -15.56
N GLY A 347 -4.32 47.17 -16.39
CA GLY A 347 -4.55 47.40 -17.84
C GLY A 347 -4.37 46.12 -18.67
N LEU A 348 -5.43 45.35 -18.96
CA LEU A 348 -6.32 45.41 -20.14
C LEU A 348 -5.67 45.01 -21.48
N THR A 349 -6.30 44.00 -22.11
CA THR A 349 -6.50 43.76 -23.56
C THR A 349 -5.28 43.77 -24.49
N ASP A 350 -5.01 42.68 -25.21
CA ASP A 350 -5.73 42.42 -26.47
C ASP A 350 -5.40 41.07 -27.13
N LEU A 351 -6.38 40.67 -27.94
CA LEU A 351 -6.42 39.57 -28.90
C LEU A 351 -5.32 39.73 -29.97
N HIS A 352 -4.66 38.65 -30.40
CA HIS A 352 -4.45 38.39 -31.83
C HIS A 352 -4.00 36.95 -32.12
N VAL A 353 -4.82 36.30 -32.94
CA VAL A 353 -4.50 35.11 -33.74
C VAL A 353 -3.68 35.55 -34.96
N LEU A 354 -2.73 34.69 -35.36
CA LEU A 354 -2.16 34.41 -36.70
C LEU A 354 -0.77 33.78 -36.43
N LYS A 355 -0.33 32.66 -37.01
CA LYS A 355 -0.82 31.78 -38.07
C LYS A 355 -0.15 30.42 -37.89
#